data_AF-A0A0B7C1R3-F1
#
_entry.id   AF-A0A0B7C1R3-F1
#
_cell.length_a   1.000
_cell.length_b   1.000
_cell.length_c   1.000
_cell.angle_alpha   90.00
_cell.angle_beta   90.00
_cell.angle_gamma   90.00
#
_symmetry.space_group_name_H-M   'P 1'
#
loop_
_entity.id
_entity.type
_entity.pdbx_description
1 polymer ?
#
loop_
_entity_poly.entity_id
_entity_poly.type
_entity_poly.pdbx_seq_one_letter_code
_entity_poly.pdbx_strand_id
1 'polypeptide(L)'
;DDGSSSGDDLDDSELHAMLEKGIDKETLKKEDHLAPIIKQKIVLREFETDPFDILPEGWVCVTHNCGMPVYLHKETRVCTMARPYSLGSASARAHDIPVSAIPCLQYRRQLDKEKVNSKPLTEVADSNDKKLSE
;
A
#
# COMPACT_ATOMS: atom_id res chain seq x y z
N ASP A 1 30.60 -0.11 51.03
CA ASP A 1 30.97 -1.31 50.28
C ASP A 1 30.74 -0.95 48.82
N ASP A 2 31.74 -0.31 48.21
CA ASP A 2 31.65 0.20 46.83
C ASP A 2 32.42 -0.76 45.91
N GLY A 3 31.67 -1.68 45.29
CA GLY A 3 32.18 -2.62 44.31
C GLY A 3 32.47 -1.91 42.99
N SER A 4 33.74 -1.54 42.79
CA SER A 4 34.25 -1.12 41.49
C SER A 4 34.37 -2.36 40.59
N SER A 5 33.35 -2.58 39.76
CA SER A 5 33.36 -3.57 38.69
C SER A 5 34.23 -3.00 37.55
N SER A 6 35.47 -3.47 37.44
CA SER A 6 36.32 -3.24 36.27
C SER A 6 35.68 -3.87 35.05
N GLY A 7 34.91 -3.08 34.29
CA GLY A 7 34.47 -3.44 32.95
C GLY A 7 35.63 -3.23 32.00
N ASP A 8 36.15 -4.30 31.42
CA ASP A 8 37.08 -4.25 30.32
C ASP A 8 36.38 -3.59 29.11
N ASP A 9 36.51 -2.28 28.99
CA ASP A 9 36.13 -1.51 27.81
C ASP A 9 37.12 -1.87 26.68
N LEU A 10 36.77 -2.88 25.88
CA LEU A 10 37.46 -3.14 24.62
C LEU A 10 37.50 -1.85 23.81
N ASP A 11 38.69 -1.42 23.41
CA ASP A 11 38.82 -0.18 22.66
C ASP A 11 38.19 -0.36 21.27
N ASP A 12 37.54 0.70 20.77
CA ASP A 12 36.84 0.66 19.48
C ASP A 12 37.75 0.19 18.33
N SER A 13 39.07 0.37 18.45
CA SER A 13 40.05 -0.11 17.47
C SER A 13 40.19 -1.63 17.48
N GLU A 14 40.22 -2.26 18.65
CA GLU A 14 40.24 -3.73 18.79
C GLU A 14 38.94 -4.34 18.26
N LEU A 15 37.79 -3.71 18.54
CA LEU A 15 36.50 -4.14 17.99
C LEU A 15 36.50 -4.05 16.45
N HIS A 16 37.04 -2.97 15.89
CA HIS A 16 37.16 -2.80 14.43
C HIS A 16 38.10 -3.85 13.81
N ALA A 17 39.20 -4.16 14.48
CA ALA A 17 40.15 -5.17 14.03
C ALA A 17 39.53 -6.59 14.04
N MET A 18 38.71 -6.91 15.04
CA MET A 18 37.98 -8.18 15.08
C MET A 18 36.91 -8.28 13.99
N LEU A 19 36.23 -7.17 13.66
CA LEU A 19 35.27 -7.08 12.57
C LEU A 19 35.94 -7.27 11.20
N GLU A 20 37.12 -6.67 10.98
CA GLU A 20 37.84 -6.78 9.69
C GLU A 20 38.49 -8.16 9.47
N LYS A 21 38.89 -8.87 10.53
CA LYS A 21 39.65 -10.13 10.42
C LYS A 21 38.84 -11.30 9.86
N GLY A 22 37.50 -11.21 9.85
CA GLY A 22 36.60 -12.23 9.30
C GLY A 22 36.12 -11.95 7.87
N ILE A 23 36.52 -10.83 7.27
CA ILE A 23 36.02 -10.39 5.97
C ILE A 23 37.13 -10.48 4.93
N ASP A 24 37.00 -11.42 3.99
CA ASP A 24 37.88 -11.50 2.83
C ASP A 24 37.64 -10.26 1.94
N LYS A 25 38.57 -9.29 1.99
CA LYS A 25 38.46 -8.03 1.21
C LYS A 25 38.38 -8.26 -0.31
N GLU A 26 38.73 -9.45 -0.78
CA GLU A 26 38.62 -9.90 -2.18
C GLU A 26 37.19 -10.35 -2.57
N THR A 27 36.38 -10.85 -1.63
CA THR A 27 34.98 -11.20 -1.92
C THR A 27 34.10 -9.96 -1.96
N LEU A 28 34.33 -8.98 -1.08
CA LEU A 28 33.60 -7.69 -1.12
C LEU A 28 33.82 -6.93 -2.42
N LYS A 29 35.07 -6.84 -2.90
CA LYS A 29 35.39 -6.16 -4.17
C LYS A 29 34.72 -6.78 -5.40
N LYS A 30 34.33 -8.05 -5.35
CA LYS A 30 33.60 -8.71 -6.46
C LYS A 30 32.10 -8.47 -6.41
N GLU A 31 31.54 -8.11 -5.25
CA GLU A 31 30.10 -7.89 -5.08
C GLU A 31 29.70 -6.42 -5.27
N ASP A 32 30.63 -5.48 -5.12
CA ASP A 32 30.41 -4.02 -5.29
C ASP A 32 30.10 -3.58 -6.74
N HIS A 33 30.19 -4.50 -7.72
CA HIS A 33 29.88 -4.23 -9.14
C HIS A 33 28.56 -4.81 -9.63
N LEU A 34 27.70 -5.32 -8.74
CA LEU A 34 26.34 -5.68 -9.13
C LEU A 34 25.53 -4.39 -9.39
N ALA A 35 25.44 -4.02 -10.66
CA ALA A 35 24.61 -2.91 -11.10
C ALA A 35 23.19 -3.04 -10.51
N PRO A 36 22.56 -1.93 -10.07
CA PRO A 36 21.24 -1.98 -9.47
C PRO A 36 20.23 -2.65 -10.42
N ILE A 37 19.52 -3.68 -9.93
CA ILE A 37 18.48 -4.36 -10.71
C ILE A 37 17.25 -3.45 -10.76
N ILE A 38 17.09 -2.73 -11.88
CA ILE A 38 15.91 -1.90 -12.14
C ILE A 38 14.75 -2.82 -12.57
N LYS A 39 13.66 -2.82 -11.81
CA LYS A 39 12.42 -3.55 -12.14
C LYS A 39 11.27 -2.58 -12.34
N GLN A 40 10.58 -2.70 -13.48
CA GLN A 40 9.33 -1.98 -13.72
C GLN A 40 8.17 -2.82 -13.22
N LYS A 41 7.21 -2.20 -12.51
CA LYS A 41 5.95 -2.83 -12.13
C LYS A 41 4.78 -1.93 -12.48
N ILE A 42 3.68 -2.55 -12.89
CA ILE A 42 2.40 -1.85 -13.08
C ILE A 42 1.77 -1.73 -11.70
N VAL A 43 1.46 -0.52 -11.25
CA VAL A 43 0.77 -0.27 -9.98
C VAL A 43 -0.64 0.19 -10.29
N LEU A 44 -1.61 -0.29 -9.53
CA LEU A 44 -2.99 0.20 -9.64
C LEU A 44 -3.05 1.69 -9.35
N ARG A 45 -3.79 2.42 -10.18
CA ARG A 45 -4.12 3.82 -9.92
C ARG A 45 -4.98 3.88 -8.65
N GLU A 46 -4.57 4.71 -7.71
CA GLU A 46 -5.42 5.09 -6.59
C GLU A 46 -6.49 6.05 -7.12
N PHE A 47 -7.75 5.68 -6.94
CA PHE A 47 -8.88 6.54 -7.23
C PHE A 47 -9.24 7.35 -5.99
N GLU A 48 -10.13 8.34 -6.12
CA GLU A 48 -10.62 9.12 -4.97
C GLU A 48 -11.06 8.20 -3.83
N THR A 49 -10.37 8.36 -2.70
CA THR A 49 -10.67 7.73 -1.43
C THR A 49 -11.51 8.68 -0.61
N ASP A 50 -12.57 8.14 0.00
CA ASP A 50 -13.42 8.92 0.90
C ASP A 50 -12.59 9.34 2.14
N PRO A 51 -12.62 10.62 2.57
CA PRO A 51 -11.90 11.06 3.76
C PRO A 51 -12.30 10.33 5.05
N PHE A 52 -13.51 9.76 5.13
CA PHE A 52 -13.99 9.02 6.32
C PHE A 52 -13.48 7.59 6.40
N ASP A 53 -12.78 7.18 5.36
CA ASP A 53 -12.44 5.82 5.07
C ASP A 53 -11.02 5.62 5.62
N ILE A 54 -10.92 5.52 6.94
CA ILE A 54 -9.65 5.45 7.68
C ILE A 54 -9.37 4.00 8.05
N LEU A 55 -8.12 3.57 7.92
CA LEU A 55 -7.74 2.22 8.34
C LEU A 55 -7.84 2.08 9.87
N PRO A 56 -8.29 0.92 10.39
CA PRO A 56 -8.26 0.66 11.82
C PRO A 56 -6.84 0.71 12.37
N GLU A 57 -6.73 0.83 13.70
CA GLU A 57 -5.44 0.86 14.38
C GLU A 57 -4.55 -0.35 14.04
N GLY A 58 -3.24 -0.10 13.91
CA GLY A 58 -2.26 -1.14 13.60
C GLY A 58 -2.22 -1.57 12.13
N TRP A 59 -3.18 -1.15 11.29
CA TRP A 59 -3.20 -1.46 9.86
C TRP A 59 -2.44 -0.45 9.01
N VAL A 60 -1.78 -0.94 7.97
CA VAL A 60 -1.14 -0.12 6.94
C VAL A 60 -1.42 -0.68 5.55
N CYS A 61 -1.49 0.21 4.55
CA CYS A 61 -1.53 -0.16 3.15
C CYS A 61 -0.10 -0.21 2.58
N VAL A 62 0.24 -1.28 1.88
CA VAL A 62 1.55 -1.50 1.25
C VAL A 62 1.33 -2.02 -0.17
N THR A 63 2.12 -1.55 -1.13
CA THR A 63 2.05 -2.04 -2.51
C THR A 63 2.86 -3.33 -2.68
N HIS A 64 2.18 -4.44 -2.99
CA HIS A 64 2.82 -5.70 -3.30
C HIS A 64 3.69 -5.63 -4.57
N ASN A 65 4.52 -6.65 -4.80
CA ASN A 65 5.34 -6.75 -6.01
C ASN A 65 4.50 -6.82 -7.29
N CYS A 66 3.30 -7.40 -7.22
CA CYS A 66 2.37 -7.40 -8.35
C CYS A 66 1.68 -6.04 -8.59
N GLY A 67 1.94 -5.03 -7.76
CA GLY A 67 1.35 -3.70 -7.87
C GLY A 67 -0.03 -3.53 -7.23
N MET A 68 -0.58 -4.61 -6.66
CA MET A 68 -1.82 -4.57 -5.87
C MET A 68 -1.56 -4.00 -4.46
N PRO A 69 -2.53 -3.28 -3.87
CA PRO A 69 -2.48 -2.93 -2.47
C PRO A 69 -2.69 -4.16 -1.57
N VAL A 70 -1.89 -4.28 -0.52
CA VAL A 70 -2.01 -5.23 0.59
C VAL A 70 -2.22 -4.44 1.86
N TYR A 71 -3.20 -4.84 2.66
CA TYR A 71 -3.36 -4.30 4.01
C TYR A 71 -2.72 -5.24 5.01
N LEU A 72 -1.78 -4.72 5.79
CA LEU A 72 -0.99 -5.47 6.77
C LEU A 72 -1.29 -4.92 8.16
N HIS A 73 -1.67 -5.80 9.08
CA HIS A 73 -1.66 -5.48 10.50
C HIS A 73 -0.24 -5.66 11.06
N LYS A 74 0.36 -4.58 11.54
CA LYS A 74 1.79 -4.51 11.89
C LYS A 74 2.19 -5.55 12.94
N GLU A 75 1.41 -5.67 14.00
CA GLU A 75 1.74 -6.49 15.17
C GLU A 75 1.52 -7.98 14.90
N THR A 76 0.35 -8.35 14.38
CA THR A 76 -0.04 -9.76 14.17
C THR A 76 0.48 -10.34 12.86
N ARG A 77 1.05 -9.51 11.97
CA ARG A 77 1.55 -9.90 10.65
C ARG A 77 0.48 -10.53 9.75
N VAL A 78 -0.80 -10.22 10.00
CA VAL A 78 -1.93 -10.64 9.16
C VAL A 78 -2.06 -9.73 7.94
N CYS A 79 -2.25 -10.33 6.77
CA CYS A 79 -2.43 -9.62 5.50
C CYS A 79 -3.82 -9.88 4.90
N THR A 80 -4.40 -8.87 4.26
CA THR A 80 -5.64 -8.99 3.46
C THR A 80 -5.56 -8.13 2.21
N MET A 81 -6.29 -8.52 1.16
CA MET A 81 -6.47 -7.75 -0.09
C MET A 81 -7.70 -6.83 -0.02
N ALA A 82 -8.63 -7.11 0.89
CA ALA A 82 -9.79 -6.26 1.13
C ALA A 82 -9.45 -5.22 2.20
N ARG A 83 -9.90 -3.97 2.02
CA ARG A 83 -9.62 -2.91 2.97
C ARG A 83 -10.28 -3.20 4.33
N PRO A 84 -9.51 -3.31 5.42
CA PRO A 84 -10.09 -3.51 6.74
C PRO A 84 -10.77 -2.21 7.20
N TYR A 85 -11.84 -2.35 7.98
CA TYR A 85 -12.59 -1.23 8.56
C TYR A 85 -13.06 -1.61 9.97
N SER A 86 -13.33 -0.59 10.78
CA SER A 86 -13.81 -0.77 12.15
C SER A 86 -15.32 -0.96 12.13
N LEU A 87 -15.81 -2.08 12.67
CA LEU A 87 -17.24 -2.34 12.81
C LEU A 87 -17.89 -1.51 13.94
N GLY A 88 -17.12 -1.17 14.97
CA GLY A 88 -17.64 -0.51 16.17
C GLY A 88 -18.65 -1.38 16.92
N SER A 89 -19.78 -0.80 17.31
CA SER A 89 -20.88 -1.49 18.01
C SER A 89 -21.92 -2.12 17.07
N ALA A 90 -21.70 -2.07 15.76
CA ALA A 90 -22.65 -2.57 14.78
C ALA A 90 -22.67 -4.10 14.68
N SER A 91 -23.77 -4.66 14.15
CA SER A 91 -23.89 -6.09 13.93
C SER A 91 -23.06 -6.55 12.73
N ALA A 92 -22.22 -7.56 12.91
CA ALA A 92 -21.40 -8.13 11.85
C ALA A 92 -22.22 -8.65 10.64
N ARG A 93 -23.49 -9.01 10.86
CA ARG A 93 -24.36 -9.59 9.81
C ARG A 93 -25.23 -8.58 9.08
N ALA A 94 -25.46 -7.40 9.64
CA ALA A 94 -26.54 -6.50 9.20
C ALA A 94 -26.11 -5.04 9.03
N HIS A 95 -24.81 -4.74 9.13
CA HIS A 95 -24.32 -3.38 8.92
C HIS A 95 -24.05 -3.13 7.43
N ASP A 96 -24.08 -1.84 7.06
CA ASP A 96 -23.67 -1.40 5.73
C ASP A 96 -22.16 -1.41 5.61
N ILE A 97 -21.64 -2.18 4.65
CA ILE A 97 -20.20 -2.32 4.44
C ILE A 97 -19.70 -1.13 3.61
N PRO A 98 -18.61 -0.44 4.03
CA PRO A 98 -17.98 0.60 3.22
C PRO A 98 -17.64 0.11 1.81
N VAL A 99 -17.95 0.90 0.78
CA VAL A 99 -17.78 0.51 -0.62
C VAL A 99 -16.32 0.21 -0.95
N SER A 100 -15.38 0.92 -0.32
CA SER A 100 -13.94 0.71 -0.43
C SER A 100 -13.46 -0.62 0.17
N ALA A 101 -14.19 -1.17 1.13
CA ALA A 101 -13.89 -2.45 1.77
C ALA A 101 -14.45 -3.64 0.99
N ILE A 102 -15.43 -3.42 0.11
CA ILE A 102 -15.98 -4.47 -0.74
C ILE A 102 -15.02 -4.72 -1.92
N PRO A 103 -14.43 -5.92 -2.05
CA PRO A 103 -13.50 -6.22 -3.12
C PRO A 103 -14.10 -5.95 -4.50
N CYS A 104 -13.31 -5.33 -5.38
CA CYS A 104 -13.66 -5.03 -6.77
C CYS A 104 -14.84 -4.06 -7.00
N LEU A 105 -15.72 -3.82 -6.02
CA LEU A 105 -16.91 -2.98 -6.18
C LEU A 105 -16.54 -1.51 -6.40
N GLN A 106 -15.62 -1.00 -5.59
CA GLN A 106 -15.07 0.35 -5.72
C GLN A 106 -14.52 0.59 -7.13
N TYR A 107 -13.67 -0.33 -7.60
CA TYR A 107 -13.07 -0.29 -8.93
C TYR A 107 -14.13 -0.32 -10.04
N ARG A 108 -15.10 -1.24 -9.95
CA ARG A 108 -16.19 -1.33 -10.93
C ARG A 108 -16.98 -0.02 -11.01
N ARG A 109 -17.36 0.56 -9.87
CA ARG A 109 -18.11 1.82 -9.81
C ARG A 109 -17.32 2.98 -10.43
N GLN A 110 -16.01 3.00 -10.23
CA GLN A 110 -15.13 4.02 -10.82
C GLN A 110 -14.99 3.84 -12.32
N LEU A 111 -14.84 2.61 -12.82
CA LEU A 111 -14.88 2.34 -14.27
C LEU A 111 -16.19 2.78 -14.91
N ASP A 112 -17.33 2.57 -14.23
CA ASP A 112 -18.62 3.01 -14.74
C ASP A 112 -18.73 4.55 -14.77
N LYS A 113 -18.20 5.24 -13.76
CA LYS A 113 -18.11 6.71 -13.75
C LYS A 113 -17.22 7.24 -14.87
N GLU A 114 -16.05 6.64 -15.08
CA GLU A 114 -15.14 7.01 -16.17
C GLU A 114 -15.82 6.84 -17.54
N LYS A 115 -16.54 5.74 -17.75
CA LYS A 115 -17.30 5.48 -19.00
C LYS A 115 -18.42 6.49 -19.24
N VAL A 116 -19.12 6.91 -18.20
CA VAL A 116 -20.17 7.93 -18.31
C VAL A 116 -19.56 9.28 -18.70
N ASN A 117 -18.44 9.65 -18.06
CA ASN A 117 -17.76 10.91 -18.33
C ASN A 117 -17.03 10.94 -19.69
N SER A 118 -16.65 9.77 -20.22
CA SER A 118 -16.00 9.65 -21.54
C SER A 118 -16.98 9.59 -22.72
N LYS A 119 -18.31 9.55 -22.49
CA LYS A 119 -19.28 9.65 -23.59
C LYS A 119 -19.34 11.11 -24.05
N PRO A 120 -19.07 11.40 -25.33
CA PRO A 120 -19.25 12.76 -25.85
C PRO A 120 -20.73 13.16 -25.77
N LEU A 121 -20.98 14.44 -25.49
CA LEU A 121 -22.28 15.13 -25.36
C LEU A 121 -23.12 15.14 -26.66
N THR A 122 -23.02 14.15 -27.54
CA THR A 122 -23.57 14.20 -28.91
C THR A 122 -25.01 13.68 -29.06
N GLU A 123 -25.71 13.28 -27.99
CA GLU A 123 -27.05 12.66 -28.12
C GLU A 123 -28.18 13.37 -27.35
N VAL A 124 -28.07 14.68 -27.05
CA VAL A 124 -29.17 15.44 -26.42
C VAL A 124 -29.78 16.50 -27.36
N ALA A 125 -29.35 16.59 -28.62
CA ALA A 125 -29.80 17.67 -29.53
C ALA A 125 -30.99 17.31 -30.47
N ASP A 126 -31.37 16.03 -30.63
CA ASP A 126 -32.30 15.63 -31.71
C ASP A 126 -33.73 15.25 -31.27
N SER A 127 -34.24 15.79 -30.16
CA SER A 127 -35.61 15.48 -29.70
C SER A 127 -36.57 16.67 -29.55
N ASN A 128 -36.13 17.92 -29.76
CA ASN A 128 -37.00 19.09 -29.55
C ASN A 128 -37.53 19.78 -30.82
N ASP A 129 -37.26 19.27 -32.03
CA ASP A 129 -37.67 19.94 -33.29
C ASP A 129 -38.81 19.25 -34.06
N LYS A 130 -39.71 18.54 -33.36
CA LYS A 130 -40.89 17.89 -33.99
C LYS A 130 -42.24 18.32 -33.44
N LYS A 131 -42.32 19.46 -32.75
CA LYS A 131 -43.57 19.99 -32.22
C LYS A 131 -43.80 21.44 -32.62
N LEU A 132 -43.73 21.74 -33.92
CA LEU A 132 -44.25 23.00 -34.47
C LEU A 132 -44.66 22.84 -35.95
N SER A 133 -45.46 21.82 -36.26
CA SER A 133 -46.14 21.74 -37.57
C SER A 133 -47.31 20.75 -37.55
N GLU A 134 -48.31 21.00 -36.71
CA GLU A 134 -49.68 20.47 -36.90
C GLU A 134 -50.69 21.54 -36.46
#